data_AF-A0A933IA32-F1
#
_entry.id   AF-A0A933IA32-F1
#
_cell.length_a   1.000
_cell.length_b   1.000
_cell.length_c   1.000
_cell.angle_alpha   90.00
_cell.angle_beta   90.00
_cell.angle_gamma   90.00
#
_symmetry.space_group_name_H-M   'P 1'
#
loop_
_entity.id
_entity.type
_entity.pdbx_description
1 polymer ?
#
loop_
_entity_poly.entity_id
_entity_poly.type
_entity_poly.pdbx_seq_one_letter_code
_entity_poly.pdbx_strand_id
1 'polypeptide(L)'
;MNQPNPQVNKIVLWAIAAEPLLLAGIAYCLNLQGVLGQPVTRGPEEVITVVFAVVSLLLAGLFLKFASLVASPKPLPGQLPEPAVPALVKPRQIIAVALAASPGIFGFIIFILLRNELYLLLFNGGALALGAWHIMNFENAR
;
A
#
# COMPACT_ATOMS: atom_id res chain seq x y z
N MET A 1 5.19 -20.88 -24.58
CA MET A 1 4.63 -20.07 -23.47
C MET A 1 5.79 -19.54 -22.65
N ASN A 2 6.11 -18.25 -22.77
CA ASN A 2 7.18 -17.63 -21.99
C ASN A 2 6.73 -17.59 -20.53
N GLN A 3 7.41 -18.32 -19.65
CA GLN A 3 7.16 -18.19 -18.23
C GLN A 3 7.43 -16.73 -17.81
N PRO A 4 6.56 -16.11 -16.99
CA PRO A 4 6.81 -14.79 -16.45
C PRO A 4 8.15 -14.80 -15.71
N ASN A 5 9.09 -13.96 -16.16
CA ASN A 5 10.39 -13.84 -15.52
C ASN A 5 10.19 -13.38 -14.06
N PRO A 6 10.74 -14.07 -13.05
CA PRO A 6 10.60 -13.69 -11.64
C PRO A 6 11.06 -12.25 -11.34
N GLN A 7 11.94 -11.69 -12.18
CA GLN A 7 12.32 -10.27 -12.11
C GLN A 7 11.17 -9.32 -12.48
N VAL A 8 10.36 -9.67 -13.48
CA VAL A 8 9.19 -8.87 -13.90
C VAL A 8 8.16 -8.80 -12.78
N ASN A 9 7.94 -9.91 -12.08
CA ASN A 9 7.04 -9.97 -10.92
C ASN A 9 7.50 -9.04 -9.78
N LYS A 10 8.80 -8.98 -9.52
CA LYS A 10 9.38 -8.10 -8.51
C LYS A 10 9.21 -6.63 -8.88
N ILE A 11 9.46 -6.29 -10.14
CA ILE A 11 9.29 -4.93 -10.66
C ILE A 11 7.84 -4.46 -10.48
N VAL A 12 6.85 -5.31 -10.79
CA VAL A 12 5.43 -4.97 -10.64
C VAL A 12 5.08 -4.67 -9.17
N LEU A 13 5.55 -5.48 -8.22
CA LEU A 13 5.26 -5.23 -6.80
C LEU A 13 5.90 -3.93 -6.30
N TRP A 14 7.16 -3.66 -6.68
CA TRP A 14 7.82 -2.40 -6.33
C TRP A 14 7.16 -1.18 -6.98
N ALA A 15 6.64 -1.32 -8.20
CA ALA A 15 5.89 -0.26 -8.87
C ALA A 15 4.61 0.09 -8.10
N ILE A 16 3.86 -0.92 -7.63
CA ILE A 16 2.66 -0.71 -6.80
C ILE A 16 3.03 -0.07 -5.45
N ALA A 17 4.10 -0.53 -4.81
CA ALA A 17 4.55 0.04 -3.53
C ALA A 17 5.02 1.51 -3.66
N ALA A 18 5.52 1.92 -4.82
CA ALA A 18 5.99 3.27 -5.09
C ALA A 18 4.86 4.26 -5.48
N GLU A 19 3.68 3.76 -5.85
CA GLU A 19 2.53 4.58 -6.29
C GLU A 19 2.15 5.69 -5.28
N PRO A 20 2.09 5.44 -3.95
CA PRO A 20 1.89 6.50 -2.95
C PRO A 20 2.89 7.66 -3.06
N LEU A 21 4.16 7.36 -3.32
CA LEU A 21 5.21 8.36 -3.42
C LEU A 21 5.06 9.22 -4.67
N LEU A 22 4.62 8.61 -5.78
CA LEU A 22 4.28 9.34 -6.99
C LEU A 22 3.09 10.29 -6.74
N LEU A 23 2.03 9.80 -6.08
CA LEU A 23 0.88 10.63 -5.70
C LEU A 23 1.30 11.79 -4.81
N ALA A 24 2.19 11.55 -3.83
CA ALA A 24 2.74 12.59 -2.98
C ALA A 24 3.53 13.65 -3.78
N GLY A 25 4.39 13.22 -4.71
CA GLY A 25 5.13 14.12 -5.58
C GLY A 25 4.19 15.00 -6.43
N ILE A 26 3.16 14.40 -7.03
CA ILE A 26 2.14 15.13 -7.80
C ILE A 26 1.43 16.15 -6.92
N ALA A 27 0.95 15.75 -5.73
CA ALA A 27 0.23 16.64 -4.83
C ALA A 27 1.11 17.81 -4.39
N TYR A 28 2.36 17.54 -4.04
CA TYR A 28 3.32 18.55 -3.63
C TYR A 28 3.62 19.55 -4.77
N CYS A 29 3.83 19.06 -5.99
CA CYS A 29 4.00 19.91 -7.18
C CYS A 29 2.78 20.80 -7.44
N LEU A 30 1.57 20.25 -7.33
CA LEU A 30 0.33 21.03 -7.48
C LEU A 30 0.19 22.10 -6.39
N ASN A 31 0.69 21.84 -5.19
CA ASN A 31 0.74 22.81 -4.10
C ASN A 31 1.70 23.96 -4.42
N LEU A 32 2.91 23.64 -4.89
CA LEU A 32 3.92 24.64 -5.27
C LEU A 32 3.44 25.54 -6.41
N GLN A 33 2.65 25.01 -7.34
CA GLN A 33 2.06 25.78 -8.44
C GLN A 33 0.86 26.65 -8.00
N GLY A 34 0.41 26.55 -6.75
CA GLY A 34 -0.75 27.30 -6.24
C GLY A 34 -2.08 26.91 -6.90
N VAL A 35 -2.13 25.80 -7.66
CA VAL A 35 -3.36 25.23 -8.28
C VAL A 35 -4.37 24.83 -7.21
N LEU A 36 -3.81 24.47 -6.08
CA LEU A 36 -4.41 23.95 -4.91
C LEU A 36 -4.98 25.13 -4.08
N GLY A 37 -6.30 25.36 -4.18
CA GLY A 37 -7.02 26.46 -3.52
C GLY A 37 -6.95 26.48 -1.98
N GLN A 38 -7.73 27.36 -1.35
CA GLN A 38 -7.69 27.59 0.11
C GLN A 38 -7.96 26.28 0.91
N PRO A 39 -7.20 26.02 1.99
CA PRO A 39 -7.42 24.85 2.83
C PRO A 39 -8.79 24.93 3.52
N VAL A 40 -9.40 23.77 3.77
CA VAL A 40 -10.70 23.68 4.47
C VAL A 40 -10.50 24.10 5.92
N THR A 41 -10.99 25.27 6.33
CA THR A 41 -10.67 25.90 7.63
C THR A 41 -11.31 25.23 8.87
N ARG A 42 -10.44 24.78 9.77
CA ARG A 42 -10.45 24.59 11.25
C ARG A 42 -11.64 23.99 12.02
N GLY A 43 -12.84 23.90 11.46
CA GLY A 43 -14.00 23.30 12.16
C GLY A 43 -14.12 21.78 11.98
N PRO A 44 -14.23 21.28 10.74
CA PRO A 44 -14.35 19.85 10.44
C PRO A 44 -13.00 19.13 10.22
N GLU A 45 -11.86 19.84 10.24
CA GLU A 45 -10.53 19.27 9.96
C GLU A 45 -10.18 18.09 10.88
N GLU A 46 -10.43 18.24 12.18
CA GLU A 46 -10.15 17.18 13.18
C GLU A 46 -11.01 15.95 12.93
N VAL A 47 -12.31 16.13 12.64
CA VAL A 47 -13.23 15.01 12.38
C VAL A 47 -12.81 14.26 11.12
N ILE A 48 -12.48 14.98 10.04
CA ILE A 48 -12.01 14.39 8.79
C ILE A 48 -10.72 13.59 9.05
N THR A 49 -9.76 14.21 9.75
CA THR A 49 -8.48 13.58 10.06
C THR A 49 -8.66 12.33 10.93
N VAL A 50 -9.50 12.40 11.97
CA VAL A 50 -9.79 11.26 12.87
C VAL A 50 -10.47 10.13 12.11
N VAL A 51 -11.47 10.44 11.27
CA VAL A 51 -12.13 9.42 10.44
C VAL A 51 -11.13 8.74 9.51
N PHE A 52 -10.30 9.50 8.80
CA PHE A 52 -9.30 8.92 7.91
C PHE A 52 -8.21 8.14 8.66
N ALA A 53 -7.79 8.61 9.84
CA ALA A 53 -6.84 7.90 10.68
C ALA A 53 -7.42 6.57 11.17
N VAL A 54 -8.68 6.56 11.65
CA VAL A 54 -9.38 5.34 12.08
C VAL A 54 -9.56 4.38 10.92
N VAL A 55 -10.01 4.85 9.75
CA VAL A 55 -10.13 4.02 8.54
C VAL A 55 -8.78 3.44 8.14
N SER A 56 -7.72 4.23 8.20
CA SER A 56 -6.36 3.77 7.89
C SER A 56 -5.84 2.76 8.90
N LEU A 57 -6.17 2.92 10.19
CA LEU A 57 -5.84 1.96 11.25
C LEU A 57 -6.62 0.64 11.11
N LEU A 58 -7.91 0.71 10.75
CA LEU A 58 -8.74 -0.47 10.49
C LEU A 58 -8.22 -1.23 9.27
N LEU A 59 -7.86 -0.51 8.22
CA LEU A 59 -7.21 -1.06 7.04
C LEU A 59 -5.84 -1.67 7.41
N ALA A 60 -5.03 -0.99 8.22
CA ALA A 60 -3.77 -1.52 8.77
C ALA A 60 -3.94 -2.83 9.55
N GLY A 61 -4.96 -2.90 10.41
CA GLY A 61 -5.31 -4.11 11.15
C GLY A 61 -5.77 -5.25 10.24
N LEU A 62 -6.57 -4.94 9.21
CA LEU A 62 -6.93 -5.90 8.17
C LEU A 62 -5.69 -6.38 7.40
N PHE A 63 -4.70 -5.51 7.13
CA PHE A 63 -3.44 -5.87 6.45
C PHE A 63 -2.64 -6.90 7.23
N LEU A 64 -2.45 -6.72 8.55
CA LEU A 64 -1.75 -7.69 9.41
C LEU A 64 -2.44 -9.06 9.41
N LYS A 65 -3.79 -9.07 9.42
CA LYS A 65 -4.57 -10.31 9.40
C LYS A 65 -4.44 -11.04 8.06
N PHE A 66 -4.49 -10.33 6.93
CA PHE A 66 -4.26 -10.94 5.62
C PHE A 66 -2.80 -11.37 5.40
N ALA A 67 -1.83 -10.62 5.92
CA ALA A 67 -0.41 -11.01 5.92
C ALA A 67 -0.18 -12.36 6.62
N SER A 68 -0.81 -12.55 7.79
CA SER A 68 -0.73 -13.82 8.55
C SER A 68 -1.37 -15.00 7.82
N LEU A 69 -2.42 -14.77 7.02
CA LEU A 69 -3.08 -15.80 6.21
C LEU A 69 -2.27 -16.18 4.96
N VAL A 70 -1.42 -15.27 4.46
CA VAL A 70 -0.51 -15.54 3.34
C VAL A 70 0.77 -16.27 3.83
N ALA A 71 1.16 -16.08 5.09
CA ALA A 71 2.44 -16.57 5.63
C ALA A 71 2.48 -18.08 5.97
N SER A 72 1.37 -18.80 6.05
CA SER A 72 1.40 -20.27 6.21
C SER A 72 0.02 -20.91 6.01
N PRO A 73 -0.27 -21.52 4.84
CA PRO A 73 -1.12 -22.70 4.88
C PRO A 73 -0.29 -23.79 5.56
N LYS A 74 -0.53 -24.04 6.85
CA LYS A 74 -0.09 -25.31 7.46
C LYS A 74 -0.64 -26.41 6.53
N PRO A 75 0.20 -27.25 5.89
CA PRO A 75 -0.32 -28.32 5.07
C PRO A 75 -1.18 -29.19 5.97
N LEU A 76 -2.47 -29.29 5.66
CA LEU A 76 -3.36 -30.24 6.31
C LEU A 76 -2.78 -31.64 6.03
N PRO A 77 -2.59 -32.49 7.05
CA PRO A 77 -2.05 -33.82 6.85
C PRO A 77 -3.01 -34.59 5.92
N GLY A 78 -2.55 -34.88 4.69
CA GLY A 78 -3.33 -35.59 3.67
C GLY A 78 -3.60 -34.82 2.36
N GLN A 79 -3.22 -33.55 2.24
CA GLN A 79 -3.29 -32.86 0.94
C GLN A 79 -2.14 -33.29 0.03
N LEU A 80 -2.49 -33.89 -1.11
CA LEU A 80 -1.56 -34.13 -2.22
C LEU A 80 -0.87 -32.81 -2.60
N PRO A 81 0.44 -32.82 -2.93
CA PRO A 81 1.15 -31.63 -3.35
C PRO A 81 0.41 -31.01 -4.55
N GLU A 82 -0.15 -29.84 -4.31
CA GLU A 82 -0.87 -29.07 -5.32
C GLU A 82 0.09 -28.85 -6.50
N PRO A 83 -0.34 -29.09 -7.76
CA PRO A 83 0.54 -28.99 -8.91
C PRO A 83 1.18 -27.60 -8.92
N ALA A 84 2.50 -27.55 -9.13
CA ALA A 84 3.26 -26.31 -9.20
C ALA A 84 2.72 -25.42 -10.31
N VAL A 85 1.72 -24.59 -9.99
CA VAL A 85 1.17 -23.59 -10.90
C VAL A 85 2.32 -22.64 -11.22
N PRO A 86 2.61 -22.40 -12.51
CA PRO A 86 3.77 -21.63 -12.93
C PRO A 86 3.78 -20.26 -12.28
N ALA A 87 4.99 -19.74 -12.07
CA ALA A 87 5.39 -18.54 -11.33
C ALA A 87 4.81 -17.19 -11.84
N LEU A 88 3.53 -17.15 -12.22
CA LEU A 88 2.76 -15.92 -12.32
C LEU A 88 2.67 -15.34 -10.89
N VAL A 89 2.82 -14.02 -10.75
CA VAL A 89 2.69 -13.34 -9.44
C VAL A 89 1.51 -13.94 -8.69
N LYS A 90 1.73 -14.53 -7.51
CA LYS A 90 0.63 -15.07 -6.72
C LYS A 90 -0.33 -13.90 -6.51
N PRO A 91 -1.60 -13.95 -6.97
CA PRO A 91 -2.51 -12.79 -6.93
C PRO A 91 -2.60 -12.18 -5.52
N ARG A 92 -2.42 -13.01 -4.50
CA ARG A 92 -2.33 -12.65 -3.08
C ARG A 92 -1.20 -11.65 -2.76
N GLN A 93 -0.04 -11.72 -3.43
CA GLN A 93 1.09 -10.80 -3.23
C GLN A 93 0.77 -9.41 -3.79
N ILE A 94 0.19 -9.34 -4.99
CA ILE A 94 -0.26 -8.06 -5.58
C ILE A 94 -1.31 -7.44 -4.67
N ILE A 95 -2.30 -8.22 -4.24
CA ILE A 95 -3.36 -7.73 -3.35
C ILE A 95 -2.75 -7.22 -2.04
N ALA A 96 -1.79 -7.94 -1.44
CA ALA A 96 -1.15 -7.49 -0.19
C ALA A 96 -0.40 -6.16 -0.36
N VAL A 97 0.37 -6.00 -1.44
CA VAL A 97 1.13 -4.76 -1.70
C VAL A 97 0.20 -3.61 -2.09
N ALA A 98 -0.82 -3.86 -2.91
CA ALA A 98 -1.82 -2.85 -3.29
C ALA A 98 -2.64 -2.38 -2.07
N LEU A 99 -3.00 -3.30 -1.17
CA LEU A 99 -3.65 -2.95 0.09
C LEU A 99 -2.71 -2.12 0.98
N ALA A 100 -1.44 -2.49 1.09
CA ALA A 100 -0.43 -1.73 1.83
C ALA A 100 -0.18 -0.32 1.25
N ALA A 101 -0.42 -0.11 -0.04
CA ALA A 101 -0.33 1.19 -0.70
C ALA A 101 -1.53 2.11 -0.39
N SER A 102 -2.69 1.55 0.00
CA SER A 102 -3.94 2.31 0.18
C SER A 102 -3.90 3.45 1.23
N PRO A 103 -3.14 3.36 2.35
CA PRO A 103 -2.93 4.51 3.24
C PRO A 103 -2.35 5.74 2.52
N GLY A 104 -1.54 5.53 1.49
CA GLY A 104 -0.97 6.61 0.68
C GLY A 104 -2.03 7.43 -0.04
N ILE A 105 -3.07 6.78 -0.55
CA ILE A 105 -4.23 7.45 -1.19
C ILE A 105 -4.93 8.36 -0.19
N PHE A 106 -5.09 7.93 1.07
CA PHE A 106 -5.65 8.78 2.11
C PHE A 106 -4.73 9.95 2.46
N GLY A 107 -3.43 9.73 2.57
CA GLY A 107 -2.43 10.79 2.72
C GLY A 107 -2.53 11.86 1.65
N PHE A 108 -2.68 11.43 0.39
CA PHE A 108 -2.88 12.31 -0.77
C PHE A 108 -4.16 13.15 -0.63
N ILE A 109 -5.30 12.51 -0.31
CA ILE A 109 -6.58 13.21 -0.15
C ILE A 109 -6.50 14.22 1.00
N ILE A 110 -5.99 13.81 2.16
CA ILE A 110 -5.84 14.68 3.34
C ILE A 110 -4.95 15.88 3.00
N PHE A 111 -3.85 15.68 2.27
CA PHE A 111 -2.98 16.77 1.85
C PHE A 111 -3.67 17.75 0.89
N ILE A 112 -4.46 17.24 -0.07
CA ILE A 112 -5.24 18.11 -0.97
C ILE A 112 -6.20 19.01 -0.19
N LEU A 113 -6.81 18.49 0.88
CA LEU A 113 -7.80 19.20 1.69
C LEU A 113 -7.18 20.15 2.73
N LEU A 114 -6.14 19.68 3.43
CA LEU A 114 -5.57 20.34 4.62
C LEU A 114 -4.23 21.03 4.36
N ARG A 115 -3.58 20.78 3.21
CA ARG A 115 -2.24 21.30 2.86
C ARG A 115 -1.14 20.93 3.86
N ASN A 116 -1.37 19.90 4.67
CA ASN A 116 -0.43 19.52 5.72
C ASN A 116 0.56 18.46 5.20
N GLU A 117 1.78 18.90 4.95
CA GLU A 117 2.89 18.09 4.44
C GLU A 117 3.21 16.89 5.33
N LEU A 118 2.94 17.00 6.64
CA LEU A 118 3.24 15.96 7.61
C LEU A 118 2.34 14.73 7.39
N TYR A 119 1.06 14.94 7.04
CA TYR A 119 0.18 13.83 6.65
C TYR A 119 0.61 13.23 5.32
N LEU A 120 1.00 14.05 4.35
CA LEU A 120 1.49 13.54 3.07
C LEU A 120 2.70 12.62 3.28
N LEU A 121 3.67 13.02 4.11
CA LEU A 121 4.86 12.25 4.42
C LEU A 121 4.54 10.98 5.22
N LEU A 122 3.76 11.09 6.30
CA LEU A 122 3.46 9.93 7.17
C LEU A 122 2.69 8.85 6.42
N PHE A 123 1.66 9.22 5.68
CA PHE A 123 0.80 8.26 5.00
C PHE A 123 1.46 7.66 3.75
N ASN A 124 2.11 8.46 2.91
CA ASN A 124 2.76 7.94 1.70
C ASN A 124 4.09 7.23 2.01
N GLY A 125 4.88 7.76 2.94
CA GLY A 125 6.09 7.11 3.43
C GLY A 125 5.77 5.82 4.18
N GLY A 126 4.73 5.83 5.03
CA GLY A 126 4.23 4.63 5.71
C GLY A 126 3.71 3.57 4.75
N ALA A 127 2.94 3.96 3.73
CA ALA A 127 2.45 3.05 2.70
C ALA A 127 3.59 2.40 1.89
N LEU A 128 4.62 3.18 1.50
CA LEU A 128 5.82 2.62 0.88
C LEU A 128 6.52 1.63 1.82
N ALA A 129 6.74 2.01 3.08
CA ALA A 129 7.44 1.17 4.04
C ALA A 129 6.71 -0.17 4.25
N LEU A 130 5.39 -0.15 4.35
CA LEU A 130 4.56 -1.36 4.44
C LEU A 130 4.64 -2.20 3.17
N GLY A 131 4.54 -1.58 1.99
CA GLY A 131 4.68 -2.25 0.70
C GLY A 131 6.06 -2.92 0.55
N ALA A 132 7.13 -2.21 0.88
CA ALA A 132 8.50 -2.72 0.86
C ALA A 132 8.70 -3.88 1.83
N TRP A 133 8.17 -3.76 3.06
CA TRP A 133 8.22 -4.83 4.06
C TRP A 133 7.55 -6.12 3.56
N HIS A 134 6.38 -6.01 2.92
CA HIS A 134 5.70 -7.14 2.31
C HIS A 134 6.54 -7.80 1.21
N ILE A 135 7.11 -7.01 0.31
CA ILE A 135 7.95 -7.51 -0.78
C ILE A 135 9.17 -8.25 -0.23
N MET A 136 9.88 -7.67 0.74
CA MET A 136 11.04 -8.30 1.39
C MET A 136 10.67 -9.61 2.10
N ASN A 137 9.53 -9.65 2.78
CA ASN A 137 9.06 -10.88 3.44
C ASN A 137 8.69 -11.99 2.44
N PHE A 138 8.15 -11.64 1.27
CA PHE A 138 7.92 -12.62 0.21
C PHE A 138 9.22 -13.17 -0.40
N GLU A 139 10.31 -12.42 -0.33
CA GLU A 139 11.64 -12.88 -0.75
C GLU A 139 12.25 -13.83 0.28
N ASN A 140 12.13 -13.50 1.57
CA ASN A 140 12.68 -14.30 2.68
C ASN A 140 11.90 -15.61 2.94
N ALA A 141 10.68 -15.74 2.42
CA ALA A 141 9.83 -16.93 2.57
C ALA A 141 10.01 -17.97 1.43
N ARG A 142 10.97 -17.77 0.53
CA ARG A 142 11.39 -18.73 -0.51
C ARG A 142 12.61 -19.52 -0.05
#